data_AF-A0A1J0EQJ9-F1
#
_entry.id   AF-A0A1J0EQJ9-F1
#
_cell.length_a   1.000
_cell.length_b   1.000
_cell.length_c   1.000
_cell.angle_alpha   90.00
_cell.angle_beta   90.00
_cell.angle_gamma   90.00
#
_symmetry.space_group_name_H-M   'P 1'
#
loop_
_entity.id
_entity.type
_entity.pdbx_description
1 polymer ?
#
loop_
_entity_poly.entity_id
_entity_poly.type
_entity_poly.pdbx_seq_one_letter_code
_entity_poly.pdbx_strand_id
1 'polypeptide(L)' 'MYGMRAQDTTPATHFRSARLCRVNGDLYFSTRENTQEGPFASHEAAEREIRAYIERMQFRT' A
#
# COMPACT_ATOMS: atom_id res chain seq x y z
N MET A 1 8.67 22.62 -17.33
CA MET A 1 8.61 23.04 -15.91
C MET A 1 7.83 21.96 -15.15
N TYR A 2 8.53 21.06 -14.45
CA TYR A 2 7.88 20.02 -13.63
C TYR A 2 7.34 20.68 -12.35
N GLY A 3 6.02 20.64 -12.15
CA GLY A 3 5.37 21.20 -10.95
C GLY A 3 5.72 20.39 -9.71
N MET A 4 6.62 20.94 -8.87
CA MET A 4 6.90 20.43 -7.53
C MET A 4 5.78 20.90 -6.60
N ARG A 5 5.11 19.97 -5.89
CA ARG A 5 4.18 20.34 -4.82
C ARG A 5 4.99 20.72 -3.59
N ALA A 6 4.80 21.96 -3.10
CA ALA A 6 5.56 22.55 -1.99
C ALA A 6 5.28 21.92 -0.60
N GLN A 7 4.71 20.73 -0.51
CA GLN A 7 4.19 20.15 0.74
C GLN A 7 4.84 18.82 1.17
N ASP A 8 5.74 18.25 0.38
CA ASP A 8 6.45 17.03 0.78
C ASP A 8 7.77 17.43 1.47
N THR A 9 7.70 17.81 2.76
CA THR A 9 8.88 18.17 3.58
C THR A 9 9.79 16.97 3.85
N THR A 10 9.32 15.76 3.57
CA THR A 10 10.05 14.49 3.63
C THR A 10 9.70 13.62 2.42
N PRO A 11 10.65 12.83 1.87
CA PRO A 11 10.34 11.88 0.81
C PRO A 11 9.35 10.83 1.33
N ALA A 12 8.10 10.90 0.89
CA ALA A 12 7.06 9.93 1.23
C ALA A 12 6.38 9.42 -0.04
N THR A 13 6.21 8.10 -0.13
CA THR A 13 5.47 7.49 -1.24
C THR A 13 3.98 7.52 -0.93
N HIS A 14 3.28 8.53 -1.45
CA HIS A 14 1.83 8.65 -1.36
C HIS A 14 1.16 7.95 -2.56
N PHE A 15 0.63 6.74 -2.33
CA PHE A 15 -0.23 6.09 -3.32
C PHE A 15 -1.59 6.80 -3.35
N ARG A 16 -1.99 7.31 -4.52
CA ARG A 16 -3.27 8.01 -4.72
C ARG A 16 -4.47 7.06 -4.68
N SER A 17 -4.23 5.77 -4.86
CA SER A 17 -5.22 4.69 -4.73
C SER A 17 -5.00 3.95 -3.42
N ALA A 18 -6.08 3.42 -2.84
CA ALA A 18 -5.97 2.39 -1.81
C ALA A 18 -5.03 1.28 -2.32
N ARG A 19 -4.23 0.68 -1.43
CA ARG A 19 -3.26 -0.37 -1.81
C ARG A 19 -3.91 -1.66 -2.33
N LEU A 20 -5.24 -1.70 -2.44
CA LEU A 20 -6.04 -2.87 -2.80
C LEU A 20 -6.29 -2.93 -4.30
N CYS A 21 -6.06 -4.10 -4.88
CA CYS A 21 -6.32 -4.39 -6.29
C CYS A 21 -7.04 -5.72 -6.44
N ARG A 22 -7.77 -5.88 -7.56
CA ARG A 22 -8.31 -7.18 -7.95
C ARG A 22 -7.56 -7.73 -9.15
N VAL A 23 -7.13 -8.98 -9.07
CA VAL A 23 -6.48 -9.72 -10.14
C VAL A 23 -7.29 -10.99 -10.39
N ASN A 24 -7.83 -11.13 -11.59
CA ASN A 24 -8.68 -12.28 -11.97
C ASN A 24 -9.89 -12.51 -11.02
N GLY A 25 -10.40 -11.45 -10.40
CA GLY A 25 -11.52 -11.51 -9.44
C GLY A 25 -11.08 -11.64 -7.98
N ASP A 26 -9.84 -12.05 -7.75
CA ASP A 26 -9.27 -12.23 -6.42
C ASP A 26 -8.70 -10.93 -5.87
N LEU A 27 -8.78 -10.74 -4.55
CA LEU A 27 -8.39 -9.50 -3.87
C LEU A 27 -6.95 -9.56 -3.36
N TYR A 28 -6.15 -8.57 -3.70
CA TYR A 28 -4.75 -8.44 -3.29
C TYR A 28 -4.47 -7.04 -2.75
N PHE A 29 -3.33 -6.86 -2.10
CA PHE A 29 -2.75 -5.53 -1.90
C PHE A 29 -1.30 -5.45 -2.40
N SER A 30 -0.87 -4.26 -2.80
CA SER A 30 0.50 -4.00 -3.25
C SER A 30 1.38 -3.39 -2.14
N THR A 31 2.58 -3.94 -1.97
CA THR A 31 3.59 -3.43 -1.03
C THR A 31 4.46 -2.36 -1.69
N ARG A 32 5.28 -1.64 -0.89
CA ARG A 32 6.24 -0.66 -1.45
C ARG A 32 7.41 -1.34 -2.17
N GLU A 33 7.64 -2.63 -1.89
CA GLU A 33 8.60 -3.50 -2.58
C GLU A 33 8.06 -4.03 -3.92
N ASN A 34 6.88 -3.56 -4.34
CA ASN A 34 6.20 -3.97 -5.58
C ASN A 34 5.83 -5.47 -5.61
N THR A 35 5.53 -6.05 -4.45
CA THR A 35 4.94 -7.39 -4.32
C THR A 35 3.42 -7.31 -4.20
N GLN A 36 2.73 -8.38 -4.61
CA GLN A 36 1.30 -8.55 -4.45
C GLN A 36 1.04 -9.58 -3.36
N GLU A 37 0.46 -9.14 -2.26
CA GLU A 37 0.09 -9.99 -1.13
C GLU A 37 -1.38 -10.37 -1.24
N GLY A 38 -1.71 -11.62 -0.92
CA GLY A 38 -3.03 -12.20 -1.09
C GLY A 38 -2.97 -13.57 -1.80
N PRO A 39 -4.12 -14.10 -2.26
CA PRO A 39 -5.43 -13.46 -2.28
C PRO A 39 -6.11 -13.41 -0.89
N PHE A 40 -6.98 -12.42 -0.68
CA PHE A 40 -7.77 -12.25 0.53
C PHE A 40 -9.24 -12.57 0.31
N ALA A 41 -9.85 -13.21 1.31
CA ALA A 41 -11.26 -13.59 1.25
C ALA A 41 -12.23 -12.38 1.34
N SER A 42 -11.78 -11.27 1.93
CA SER A 42 -12.61 -10.06 2.09
C SER A 42 -11.75 -8.80 2.18
N HIS A 43 -12.40 -7.64 2.06
CA HIS A 43 -11.74 -6.34 2.17
C HIS A 43 -11.15 -6.14 3.58
N GLU A 44 -11.88 -6.54 4.60
CA GLU A 44 -11.47 -6.43 6.01
C GLU A 44 -10.24 -7.28 6.32
N ALA A 45 -10.14 -8.48 5.71
CA ALA A 45 -8.97 -9.34 5.83
C ALA A 45 -7.74 -8.68 5.21
N ALA A 46 -7.89 -8.11 4.01
CA ALA A 46 -6.82 -7.41 3.33
C ALA A 46 -6.38 -6.14 4.09
N GLU A 47 -7.32 -5.37 4.64
CA GLU A 47 -7.02 -4.19 5.45
C GLU A 47 -6.24 -4.53 6.73
N ARG A 48 -6.57 -5.65 7.39
CA ARG A 48 -5.83 -6.11 8.57
C ARG A 48 -4.39 -6.43 8.23
N GLU A 49 -4.15 -7.13 7.13
CA GLU A 49 -2.79 -7.44 6.68
C GLU A 49 -2.03 -6.20 6.21
N ILE A 50 -2.71 -5.24 5.56
CA ILE A 50 -2.12 -3.93 5.23
C ILE A 50 -1.64 -3.21 6.49
N ARG A 51 -2.46 -3.16 7.55
CA ARG A 51 -2.06 -2.56 8.83
C ARG A 51 -0.84 -3.25 9.43
N ALA A 52 -0.85 -4.59 9.49
CA ALA A 52 0.28 -5.37 9.98
C ALA A 52 1.56 -5.13 9.16
N TYR A 53 1.44 -5.02 7.83
CA TYR A 53 2.57 -4.68 6.95
C TYR A 53 3.11 -3.27 7.26
N ILE A 54 2.23 -2.27 7.40
CA ILE A 54 2.63 -0.90 7.72
C ILE A 54 3.36 -0.84 9.07
N GLU A 55 2.81 -1.49 10.11
CA GLU A 55 3.44 -1.55 11.44
C GLU A 55 4.84 -2.19 11.38
N ARG A 56 5.00 -3.31 10.67
CA ARG A 56 6.29 -3.98 10.48
C ARG A 56 7.31 -3.09 9.75
N MET A 57 6.86 -2.29 8.79
CA MET A 57 7.74 -1.40 8.03
C MET A 57 8.11 -0.14 8.81
N GLN A 58 7.19 0.39 9.61
CA GLN A 58 7.48 1.52 10.51
C GLN A 58 8.51 1.15 11.57
N PHE A 59 8.48 -0.09 12.09
CA PHE A 59 9.49 -0.57 13.04
C PHE A 59 10.86 -0.87 12.43
N ARG A 60 10.97 -0.94 11.09
CA ARG A 60 12.23 -1.25 10.38
C ARG A 60 12.99 0.01 9.93
N THR A 61 12.43 1.20 10.16
CA THR A 61 13.02 2.49 9.76
C THR A 61 13.68 3.16 10.95
#